data_AF-A0A937LPF0-F1
#
_entry.id   AF-A0A937LPF0-F1
#
_cell.length_a   1.000
_cell.length_b   1.000
_cell.length_c   1.000
_cell.angle_alpha   90.00
_cell.angle_beta   90.00
_cell.angle_gamma   90.00
#
_symmetry.space_group_name_H-M   'P 1'
#
loop_
_entity.id
_entity.type
_entity.pdbx_description
1 polymer ?
#
loop_
_entity_poly.entity_id
_entity_poly.type
_entity_poly.pdbx_seq_one_letter_code
_entity_poly.pdbx_strand_id
1 'polypeptide(L)'
;MSFAIGQRWISHADLELGLGICVEADMRRVTLLYPSAEEERTYATDRAPLTRYELKVGDRLLHINGRVLEVTQVDDISGTLSYETVEPKTGAMFTVHEQFIAPEVTVNTPYDRLLNNQLDKVTDFFLRYQTLAERARLLSSDTSGLIGARTSLLSHQIYVASEVGSRFAPRVLLADEVGLGKTIEAGLILTQQIFRGRVQRALIAVPDPLLHQWL
;
A
#
# COMPACT_ATOMS: atom_id res chain seq x y z
N MET A 1 -28.36 -16.38 -7.68
CA MET A 1 -27.49 -16.33 -6.49
C MET A 1 -28.27 -16.90 -5.33
N SER A 2 -27.71 -17.84 -4.56
CA SER A 2 -28.36 -18.35 -3.35
C SER A 2 -27.78 -17.60 -2.16
N PHE A 3 -28.60 -16.76 -1.53
CA PHE A 3 -28.22 -16.06 -0.30
C PHE A 3 -28.45 -16.98 0.90
N ALA A 4 -27.51 -16.98 1.84
CA ALA A 4 -27.63 -17.68 3.11
C ALA A 4 -27.23 -16.74 4.25
N ILE A 5 -27.81 -16.94 5.42
CA ILE A 5 -27.49 -16.12 6.61
C ILE A 5 -26.03 -16.38 7.01
N GLY A 6 -25.30 -15.32 7.36
CA GLY A 6 -23.88 -15.37 7.72
C GLY A 6 -22.92 -15.11 6.54
N GLN A 7 -23.43 -15.12 5.31
CA GLN A 7 -22.64 -14.85 4.11
C GLN A 7 -22.09 -13.40 4.07
N ARG A 8 -20.81 -13.24 3.72
CA ARG A 8 -20.19 -11.95 3.41
C ARG A 8 -20.39 -11.49 1.96
N TRP A 9 -20.78 -10.22 1.79
CA TRP A 9 -21.06 -9.60 0.49
C TRP A 9 -20.56 -8.15 0.43
N ILE A 10 -20.16 -7.71 -0.77
CA ILE A 10 -19.73 -6.34 -1.03
C ILE A 10 -20.78 -5.65 -1.89
N SER A 11 -21.14 -4.40 -1.54
CA SER A 11 -21.95 -3.55 -2.41
C SER A 11 -21.09 -2.81 -3.41
N HIS A 12 -21.38 -2.96 -4.70
CA HIS A 12 -20.72 -2.18 -5.76
C HIS A 12 -21.34 -0.82 -6.01
N ALA A 13 -22.54 -0.60 -5.46
CA ALA A 13 -23.20 0.70 -5.51
C ALA A 13 -22.58 1.68 -4.51
N ASP A 14 -22.01 1.17 -3.41
CA ASP A 14 -21.54 1.98 -2.29
C ASP A 14 -20.39 1.24 -1.58
N LEU A 15 -19.17 1.47 -2.06
CA LEU A 15 -17.96 0.81 -1.55
C LEU A 15 -17.54 1.34 -0.16
N GLU A 16 -18.05 2.51 0.25
CA GLU A 16 -17.74 3.09 1.57
C GLU A 16 -18.35 2.27 2.71
N LEU A 17 -19.39 1.47 2.43
CA LEU A 17 -20.02 0.57 3.39
C LEU A 17 -19.10 -0.59 3.84
N GLY A 18 -18.08 -0.91 3.05
CA GLY A 18 -17.21 -2.06 3.30
C GLY A 18 -17.93 -3.41 3.10
N LEU A 19 -17.49 -4.40 3.87
CA LEU A 19 -17.99 -5.77 3.73
C LEU A 19 -19.24 -6.02 4.60
N GLY A 20 -20.37 -6.31 3.98
CA GLY A 20 -21.63 -6.63 4.66
C GLY A 20 -21.79 -8.11 5.02
N ILE A 21 -22.70 -8.39 5.97
CA ILE A 21 -23.09 -9.73 6.44
C ILE A 21 -24.57 -9.94 6.15
N CYS A 22 -24.93 -11.05 5.50
CA CYS A 22 -26.32 -11.44 5.30
C CYS A 22 -26.97 -11.83 6.62
N VAL A 23 -27.92 -11.01 7.05
CA VAL A 23 -28.70 -11.25 8.29
C VAL A 23 -30.07 -11.85 7.99
N GLU A 24 -30.63 -11.56 6.82
CA GLU A 24 -31.94 -12.05 6.38
C GLU A 24 -31.93 -12.28 4.86
N ALA A 25 -32.52 -13.40 4.42
CA ALA A 25 -32.59 -13.74 3.02
C ALA A 25 -33.90 -14.47 2.70
N ASP A 26 -34.68 -13.86 1.81
CA ASP A 26 -35.96 -14.35 1.29
C ASP A 26 -35.88 -14.53 -0.23
N MET A 27 -36.92 -15.09 -0.85
CA MET A 27 -36.95 -15.27 -2.31
C MET A 27 -36.83 -13.96 -3.11
N ARG A 28 -37.26 -12.82 -2.54
CA ARG A 28 -37.33 -11.53 -3.23
C ARG A 28 -36.36 -10.48 -2.71
N ARG A 29 -35.88 -10.63 -1.48
CA ARG A 29 -35.09 -9.61 -0.78
C ARG A 29 -33.98 -10.25 0.03
N VAL A 30 -32.87 -9.54 0.13
CA VAL A 30 -31.76 -9.87 1.01
C VAL A 30 -31.40 -8.63 1.82
N THR A 31 -31.21 -8.78 3.12
CA THR A 31 -30.77 -7.71 4.02
C THR A 31 -29.35 -7.99 4.46
N LEU A 32 -28.47 -7.01 4.22
CA LEU A 32 -27.07 -7.02 4.65
C LEU A 32 -26.89 -6.00 5.77
N LEU A 33 -26.27 -6.43 6.87
CA LEU A 33 -25.71 -5.54 7.89
C LEU A 33 -24.29 -5.14 7.49
N TYR A 34 -23.97 -3.85 7.48
CA TYR A 34 -22.63 -3.32 7.20
C TYR A 34 -21.98 -2.81 8.50
N PRO A 35 -21.11 -3.60 9.15
CA PRO A 35 -20.57 -3.24 10.46
C PRO A 35 -19.73 -1.96 10.44
N SER A 36 -19.03 -1.66 9.34
CA SER A 36 -18.22 -0.43 9.21
C SER A 36 -19.06 0.84 9.17
N ALA A 37 -20.28 0.76 8.64
CA ALA A 37 -21.19 1.90 8.50
C ALA A 37 -22.31 1.90 9.56
N GLU A 38 -22.40 0.86 10.39
CA GLU A 38 -23.48 0.63 11.37
C GLU A 38 -24.89 0.73 10.76
N GLU A 39 -25.04 0.34 9.49
CA GLU A 39 -26.29 0.42 8.73
C GLU A 39 -26.71 -0.95 8.17
N GLU A 40 -28.02 -1.18 8.06
CA GLU A 40 -28.58 -2.29 7.30
C GLU A 40 -29.11 -1.82 5.95
N ARG A 41 -28.85 -2.58 4.88
CA ARG A 41 -29.46 -2.33 3.57
C ARG A 41 -30.14 -3.57 3.01
N THR A 42 -31.35 -3.35 2.50
CA THR A 42 -32.14 -4.39 1.84
C THR A 42 -32.09 -4.21 0.32
N TYR A 43 -31.75 -5.28 -0.39
CA TYR A 43 -31.66 -5.33 -1.85
C TYR A 43 -32.67 -6.33 -2.42
N ALA A 44 -33.14 -6.10 -3.65
CA ALA A 44 -33.92 -7.09 -4.39
C ALA A 44 -32.98 -8.17 -4.95
N THR A 45 -33.28 -9.45 -4.72
CA THR A 45 -32.37 -10.58 -5.04
C THR A 45 -32.05 -10.72 -6.54
N ASP A 46 -32.91 -10.22 -7.42
CA ASP A 46 -32.78 -10.28 -8.88
C ASP A 46 -31.87 -9.19 -9.48
N ARG A 47 -31.69 -8.07 -8.77
CA ARG A 47 -30.93 -6.89 -9.23
C ARG A 47 -29.94 -6.36 -8.20
N ALA A 48 -29.66 -7.12 -7.15
CA ALA A 48 -28.76 -6.70 -6.10
C ALA A 48 -27.36 -6.44 -6.69
N PRO A 49 -26.78 -5.23 -6.54
CA PRO A 49 -25.42 -4.92 -6.99
C PRO A 49 -24.39 -5.49 -5.99
N LEU A 50 -24.55 -6.76 -5.65
CA LEU A 50 -23.80 -7.45 -4.62
C LEU A 50 -22.88 -8.48 -5.25
N THR A 51 -21.65 -8.56 -4.75
CA THR A 51 -20.74 -9.67 -5.08
C THR A 51 -20.32 -10.39 -3.83
N ARG A 52 -20.32 -11.71 -3.93
CA ARG A 52 -19.93 -12.62 -2.88
C ARG A 52 -18.46 -12.40 -2.57
N TYR A 53 -18.12 -12.21 -1.29
CA TYR A 53 -16.74 -12.10 -0.88
C TYR A 53 -16.21 -13.48 -0.47
N GLU A 54 -15.26 -13.99 -1.23
CA GLU A 54 -14.67 -15.32 -1.06
C GLU A 54 -13.15 -15.19 -1.08
N LEU A 55 -12.48 -15.85 -0.15
CA LEU A 55 -11.03 -15.94 -0.12
C LEU A 55 -10.59 -17.28 -0.71
N LYS A 56 -9.43 -17.27 -1.38
CA LYS A 56 -8.80 -18.47 -1.93
C LYS A 56 -7.65 -18.91 -1.04
N VAL A 57 -7.24 -20.17 -1.20
CA VAL A 57 -6.03 -20.70 -0.56
C VAL A 57 -4.82 -19.83 -0.96
N GLY A 58 -4.06 -19.38 0.03
CA GLY A 58 -2.94 -18.43 -0.10
C GLY A 58 -3.32 -16.96 0.13
N ASP A 59 -4.61 -16.62 0.21
CA ASP A 59 -5.02 -15.26 0.52
C ASP A 59 -4.84 -14.93 2.00
N ARG A 60 -4.72 -13.63 2.30
CA ARG A 60 -4.65 -13.13 3.68
C ARG A 60 -6.04 -12.77 4.18
N LEU A 61 -6.44 -13.38 5.29
CA LEU A 61 -7.67 -13.10 6.02
C LEU A 61 -7.36 -12.16 7.19
N LEU A 62 -8.05 -11.02 7.27
CA LEU A 62 -8.07 -10.18 8.46
C LEU A 62 -9.27 -10.59 9.32
N HIS A 63 -9.02 -11.09 10.53
CA HIS A 63 -10.06 -11.45 11.48
C HIS A 63 -10.55 -10.18 12.21
N ILE A 64 -11.81 -10.15 12.64
CA ILE A 64 -12.43 -9.04 13.40
C ILE A 64 -11.69 -8.68 14.72
N ASN A 65 -10.74 -9.50 15.18
CA ASN A 65 -9.93 -9.23 16.37
C ASN A 65 -8.58 -8.58 16.02
N GLY A 66 -8.37 -8.22 14.76
CA GLY A 66 -7.14 -7.60 14.24
C GLY A 66 -6.03 -8.59 13.84
N ARG A 67 -6.24 -9.90 13.95
CA ARG A 67 -5.24 -10.90 13.51
C ARG A 67 -5.24 -11.05 11.99
N VAL A 68 -4.04 -11.10 11.41
CA VAL A 68 -3.83 -11.40 9.99
C VAL A 68 -3.41 -12.86 9.89
N LEU A 69 -4.22 -13.64 9.18
CA LEU A 69 -4.10 -15.08 9.02
C LEU A 69 -3.95 -15.41 7.54
N GLU A 70 -3.29 -16.52 7.21
CA GLU A 70 -3.14 -17.00 5.83
C GLU A 70 -4.05 -18.20 5.61
N VAL A 71 -4.84 -18.18 4.53
CA VAL A 71 -5.81 -19.24 4.23
C VAL A 71 -5.09 -20.46 3.65
N THR A 72 -5.30 -21.61 4.27
CA THR A 72 -4.71 -22.90 3.86
C THR A 72 -5.73 -23.83 3.23
N GLN A 73 -6.98 -23.77 3.67
CA GLN A 73 -8.09 -24.53 3.12
C GLN A 73 -9.39 -23.73 3.23
N VAL A 74 -10.33 -24.01 2.33
CA VAL A 74 -11.67 -23.40 2.28
C VAL A 74 -12.70 -24.51 2.19
N ASP A 75 -13.64 -24.52 3.13
CA ASP A 75 -14.73 -25.50 3.19
C ASP A 75 -16.08 -24.79 3.12
N ASP A 76 -17.00 -25.31 2.30
CA ASP A 76 -18.40 -24.89 2.28
C ASP A 76 -19.20 -25.69 3.31
N ILE A 77 -19.76 -24.98 4.28
CA ILE A 77 -20.62 -25.53 5.32
C ILE A 77 -21.98 -24.90 5.15
N SER A 78 -22.92 -25.65 4.58
CA SER A 78 -24.33 -25.26 4.45
C SER A 78 -24.57 -23.92 3.74
N GLY A 79 -23.74 -23.58 2.74
CA GLY A 79 -23.85 -22.34 1.96
C GLY A 79 -23.10 -21.15 2.56
N THR A 80 -22.33 -21.37 3.63
CA THR A 80 -21.37 -20.41 4.21
C THR A 80 -19.95 -20.97 4.17
N LEU A 81 -18.95 -20.10 4.08
CA LEU A 81 -17.55 -20.50 3.97
C LEU A 81 -16.85 -20.52 5.33
N SER A 82 -16.09 -21.57 5.57
CA SER A 82 -15.17 -21.73 6.70
C SER A 82 -13.75 -21.85 6.17
N TYR A 83 -12.83 -21.10 6.78
CA TYR A 83 -11.44 -21.03 6.37
C TYR A 83 -10.54 -21.68 7.42
N GLU A 84 -9.75 -22.67 7.04
CA GLU A 84 -8.61 -23.09 7.85
C GLU A 84 -7.44 -22.17 7.55
N THR A 85 -6.92 -21.55 8.61
CA THR A 85 -5.93 -20.49 8.49
C THR A 85 -4.74 -20.74 9.41
N VAL A 86 -3.58 -20.22 9.02
CA VAL A 86 -2.36 -20.23 9.85
C VAL A 86 -1.95 -18.80 10.17
N GLU A 87 -1.57 -18.54 11.42
CA GLU A 87 -1.00 -17.24 11.80
C GLU A 87 0.50 -17.21 11.45
N PRO A 88 0.96 -16.32 10.54
CA PRO A 88 2.35 -16.35 10.06
C PRO A 88 3.42 -16.14 11.14
N LYS A 89 3.05 -15.48 12.25
CA LYS A 89 3.97 -15.18 13.35
C LYS A 89 4.17 -16.34 14.32
N THR A 90 3.13 -17.15 14.54
CA THR A 90 3.12 -18.19 15.58
C THR A 90 3.03 -19.59 15.01
N GLY A 91 2.62 -19.74 13.75
CA GLY A 91 2.32 -21.03 13.12
C GLY A 91 1.08 -21.72 13.68
N ALA A 92 0.31 -21.05 14.55
CA ALA A 92 -0.92 -21.61 15.09
C ALA A 92 -2.01 -21.67 14.03
N MET A 93 -2.74 -22.79 13.98
CA MET A 93 -3.87 -22.98 13.09
C MET A 93 -5.18 -22.53 13.75
N PHE A 94 -6.02 -21.86 12.98
CA PHE A 94 -7.33 -21.38 13.40
C PHE A 94 -8.36 -21.66 12.30
N THR A 95 -9.53 -22.14 12.70
CA THR A 95 -10.70 -22.22 11.83
C THR A 95 -11.51 -20.94 12.00
N VAL A 96 -11.73 -20.22 10.90
CA VAL A 96 -12.42 -18.92 10.90
C VAL A 96 -13.64 -19.01 10.00
N HIS A 97 -14.82 -18.82 10.57
CA HIS A 97 -16.06 -18.68 9.81
C HIS A 97 -16.10 -17.32 9.11
N GLU A 98 -16.61 -17.25 7.88
CA GLU A 98 -16.61 -16.02 7.07
C GLU A 98 -17.26 -14.80 7.77
N GLN A 99 -18.21 -15.03 8.68
CA GLN A 99 -18.86 -13.96 9.45
C GLN A 99 -17.87 -13.14 10.29
N PHE A 100 -16.76 -13.75 10.71
CA PHE A 100 -15.73 -13.13 11.55
C PHE A 100 -14.61 -12.45 10.75
N ILE A 101 -14.75 -12.38 9.42
CA ILE A 101 -13.88 -11.55 8.60
C ILE A 101 -14.12 -10.08 8.96
N ALA A 102 -13.02 -9.34 9.13
CA ALA A 102 -13.04 -7.92 9.42
C ALA A 102 -13.80 -7.16 8.32
N PRO A 103 -14.63 -6.16 8.68
CA PRO A 103 -15.45 -5.44 7.72
C PRO A 103 -14.63 -4.47 6.84
N GLU A 104 -13.40 -4.12 7.27
CA GLU A 104 -12.45 -3.29 6.53
C GLU A 104 -11.75 -4.10 5.43
N VAL A 105 -12.48 -4.40 4.36
CA VAL A 105 -11.87 -5.04 3.19
C VAL A 105 -11.75 -4.04 2.05
N THR A 106 -10.51 -3.69 1.72
CA THR A 106 -10.17 -3.01 0.46
C THR A 106 -10.18 -4.01 -0.69
N VAL A 107 -11.36 -4.42 -1.16
CA VAL A 107 -11.48 -5.17 -2.42
C VAL A 107 -11.76 -4.19 -3.52
N ASN A 108 -10.73 -3.87 -4.28
CA ASN A 108 -10.89 -3.18 -5.55
C ASN A 108 -9.75 -3.62 -6.46
N THR A 109 -9.64 -4.94 -6.67
CA THR A 109 -8.75 -5.40 -7.73
C THR A 109 -9.25 -4.84 -9.06
N PRO A 110 -8.37 -4.43 -9.98
CA PRO A 110 -8.80 -3.89 -11.27
C PRO A 110 -9.72 -4.85 -12.06
N TYR A 111 -9.59 -6.16 -11.80
CA TYR A 111 -10.43 -7.21 -12.39
C TYR A 111 -11.86 -7.16 -11.87
N ASP A 112 -12.06 -7.07 -10.55
CA ASP A 112 -13.39 -6.98 -9.95
C ASP A 112 -14.11 -5.70 -10.38
N ARG A 113 -13.37 -4.58 -10.46
CA ARG A 113 -13.92 -3.30 -10.92
C ARG A 113 -14.40 -3.40 -12.37
N LEU A 114 -13.63 -4.07 -13.24
CA LEU A 114 -14.00 -4.28 -14.63
C LEU A 114 -15.25 -5.16 -14.77
N LEU A 115 -15.32 -6.28 -14.05
CA LEU A 115 -16.48 -7.19 -14.09
C LEU A 115 -17.76 -6.51 -13.59
N ASN A 116 -17.64 -5.57 -12.66
CA ASN A 116 -18.76 -4.81 -12.12
C ASN A 116 -19.02 -3.49 -12.84
N ASN A 117 -18.44 -3.29 -14.04
CA ASN A 117 -18.58 -2.10 -14.88
C ASN A 117 -18.22 -0.77 -14.15
N GLN A 118 -17.34 -0.85 -13.15
CA GLN A 118 -16.77 0.30 -12.45
C GLN A 118 -15.56 0.82 -13.22
N LEU A 119 -15.83 1.53 -14.32
CA LEU A 119 -14.81 2.04 -15.22
C LEU A 119 -14.33 3.44 -14.79
N ASP A 120 -13.03 3.59 -14.60
CA ASP A 120 -12.39 4.90 -14.43
C ASP A 120 -12.28 5.65 -15.75
N LYS A 121 -11.99 6.96 -15.67
CA LYS A 121 -11.65 7.74 -16.85
C LYS A 121 -10.36 7.21 -17.48
N VAL A 122 -10.37 7.10 -18.80
CA VAL A 122 -9.19 6.69 -19.59
C VAL A 122 -7.99 7.60 -19.33
N THR A 123 -8.23 8.90 -19.11
CA THR A 123 -7.18 9.88 -18.75
C THR A 123 -6.46 9.54 -17.46
N ASP A 124 -7.20 9.05 -16.45
CA ASP A 124 -6.67 8.78 -15.12
C ASP A 124 -5.83 7.50 -15.15
N PHE A 125 -6.26 6.51 -15.93
CA PHE A 125 -5.48 5.31 -16.22
C PHE A 125 -4.13 5.66 -16.87
N PHE A 126 -4.15 6.47 -17.93
CA PHE A 126 -2.92 6.87 -18.61
C PHE A 126 -2.01 7.71 -17.72
N LEU A 127 -2.56 8.64 -16.94
CA LEU A 127 -1.78 9.44 -15.99
C LEU A 127 -1.11 8.54 -14.94
N ARG A 128 -1.85 7.57 -14.38
CA ARG A 128 -1.29 6.60 -13.42
C ARG A 128 -0.16 5.79 -14.04
N TYR A 129 -0.37 5.26 -15.25
CA TYR A 129 0.65 4.51 -15.98
C TYR A 129 1.90 5.35 -16.24
N GLN A 130 1.75 6.55 -16.80
CA GLN A 130 2.87 7.45 -17.08
C GLN A 130 3.62 7.85 -15.81
N THR A 131 2.89 8.15 -14.73
CA THR A 131 3.50 8.47 -13.43
C THR A 131 4.36 7.33 -12.91
N LEU A 132 3.87 6.09 -12.99
CA LEU A 132 4.62 4.90 -12.54
C LEU A 132 5.84 4.64 -13.42
N ALA A 133 5.71 4.78 -14.75
CA ALA A 133 6.80 4.62 -15.69
C ALA A 133 7.90 5.67 -15.47
N GLU A 134 7.54 6.95 -15.32
CA GLU A 134 8.48 8.03 -15.05
C GLU A 134 9.14 7.88 -13.69
N ARG A 135 8.38 7.48 -12.67
CA ARG A 135 8.95 7.21 -11.34
C ARG A 135 9.97 6.08 -11.39
N ALA A 136 9.66 4.99 -12.11
CA ALA A 136 10.60 3.88 -12.29
C ALA A 136 11.88 4.34 -13.01
N ARG A 137 11.74 5.10 -14.10
CA ARG A 137 12.86 5.68 -14.86
C ARG A 137 13.77 6.57 -13.99
N LEU A 138 13.18 7.43 -13.15
CA LEU A 138 13.93 8.33 -12.27
C LEU A 138 14.63 7.59 -11.13
N LEU A 139 13.99 6.55 -10.57
CA LEU A 139 14.59 5.73 -9.51
C LEU A 139 15.73 4.85 -10.02
N SER A 140 15.65 4.37 -11.27
CA SER A 140 16.71 3.57 -11.89
C SER A 140 17.91 4.38 -12.38
N SER A 141 17.81 5.71 -12.40
CA SER A 141 18.89 6.57 -12.90
C SER A 141 20.07 6.62 -11.91
N ASP A 142 21.30 6.56 -12.41
CA ASP A 142 22.51 6.69 -11.57
C ASP A 142 22.62 8.06 -10.89
N THR A 143 22.03 9.08 -11.52
CA THR A 143 21.96 10.46 -11.03
C THR A 143 20.83 10.71 -10.03
N SER A 144 20.08 9.68 -9.65
CA SER A 144 18.98 9.81 -8.70
C SER A 144 19.48 10.32 -7.35
N GLY A 145 18.80 11.34 -6.81
CA GLY A 145 19.21 12.05 -5.58
C GLY A 145 20.21 13.19 -5.79
N LEU A 146 20.72 13.42 -7.01
CA LEU A 146 21.70 14.50 -7.30
C LEU A 146 21.10 15.68 -8.09
N ILE A 147 19.94 15.49 -8.72
CA ILE A 147 19.32 16.49 -9.63
C ILE A 147 18.47 17.53 -8.87
N GLY A 148 18.01 17.23 -7.65
CA GLY A 148 17.07 18.07 -6.91
C GLY A 148 17.69 19.24 -6.14
N ALA A 149 19.02 19.38 -6.13
CA ALA A 149 19.69 20.42 -5.36
C ALA A 149 19.48 21.80 -6.00
N ARG A 150 19.07 22.80 -5.19
CA ARG A 150 18.88 24.19 -5.63
C ARG A 150 20.21 24.94 -5.73
N THR A 151 21.14 24.41 -6.51
CA THR A 151 22.49 24.95 -6.70
C THR A 151 22.94 24.80 -8.15
N SER A 152 23.89 25.61 -8.58
CA SER A 152 24.62 25.36 -9.82
C SER A 152 25.49 24.13 -9.62
N LEU A 153 25.14 23.03 -10.30
CA LEU A 153 25.86 21.78 -10.20
C LEU A 153 27.14 21.84 -11.04
N LEU A 154 28.28 22.03 -10.38
CA LEU A 154 29.59 22.02 -11.04
C LEU A 154 30.05 20.57 -11.26
N SER A 155 30.72 20.31 -12.39
CA SER A 155 31.11 18.96 -12.79
C SER A 155 31.93 18.21 -11.74
N HIS A 156 32.85 18.89 -11.05
CA HIS A 156 33.65 18.28 -9.98
C HIS A 156 32.80 17.90 -8.77
N GLN A 157 31.82 18.73 -8.40
CA GLN A 157 30.93 18.46 -7.27
C GLN A 157 30.01 17.26 -7.54
N ILE A 158 29.48 17.15 -8.78
CA ILE A 158 28.66 16.00 -9.18
C ILE A 158 29.51 14.72 -9.16
N TYR A 159 30.75 14.80 -9.66
CA TYR A 159 31.66 13.65 -9.68
C TYR A 159 31.92 13.14 -8.26
N VAL A 160 32.31 14.03 -7.33
CA VAL A 160 32.54 13.67 -5.92
C VAL A 160 31.28 13.11 -5.29
N ALA A 161 30.14 13.76 -5.48
CA ALA A 161 28.88 13.31 -4.89
C ALA A 161 28.46 11.92 -5.40
N SER A 162 28.58 11.67 -6.70
CA SER A 162 28.25 10.37 -7.32
C SER A 162 29.21 9.27 -6.84
N GLU A 163 30.51 9.52 -6.89
CA GLU A 163 31.55 8.57 -6.50
C GLU A 163 31.43 8.19 -5.02
N VAL A 164 31.24 9.16 -4.14
CA VAL A 164 31.12 8.93 -2.70
C VAL A 164 29.74 8.40 -2.33
N GLY A 165 28.66 8.99 -2.86
CA GLY A 165 27.29 8.62 -2.53
C GLY A 165 26.85 7.26 -3.09
N SER A 166 27.56 6.73 -4.10
CA SER A 166 27.36 5.36 -4.57
C SER A 166 27.73 4.29 -3.51
N ARG A 167 28.64 4.61 -2.59
CA ARG A 167 29.16 3.70 -1.55
C ARG A 167 28.11 3.44 -0.47
N PHE A 168 28.07 2.20 0.03
CA PHE A 168 27.10 1.78 1.05
C PHE A 168 27.26 2.57 2.37
N ALA A 169 28.51 2.75 2.83
CA ALA A 169 28.86 3.49 4.04
C ALA A 169 30.07 4.39 3.76
N PRO A 170 29.87 5.57 3.14
CA PRO A 170 30.98 6.43 2.74
C PRO A 170 31.74 6.97 3.95
N ARG A 171 33.06 6.81 3.93
CA ARG A 171 34.00 7.43 4.88
C ARG A 171 35.01 8.20 4.04
N VAL A 172 34.87 9.52 4.00
CA VAL A 172 35.66 10.39 3.13
C VAL A 172 36.08 11.65 3.85
N LEU A 173 37.20 12.23 3.39
CA LEU A 173 37.65 13.56 3.77
C LEU A 173 37.54 14.46 2.53
N LEU A 174 36.66 15.46 2.58
CA LEU A 174 36.56 16.50 1.55
C LEU A 174 37.59 17.58 1.89
N ALA A 175 38.68 17.65 1.13
CA ALA A 175 39.83 18.51 1.40
C ALA A 175 40.10 19.53 0.29
N ASP A 176 39.08 19.84 -0.52
CA ASP A 176 39.17 20.82 -1.59
C ASP A 176 39.52 22.22 -1.06
N GLU A 177 39.95 23.11 -1.94
CA GLU A 177 40.23 24.50 -1.60
C GLU A 177 39.01 25.22 -0.99
N VAL A 178 39.29 26.28 -0.24
CA VAL A 178 38.24 27.12 0.35
C VAL A 178 37.42 27.75 -0.76
N GLY A 179 36.09 27.63 -0.69
CA GLY A 179 35.17 28.17 -1.69
C GLY A 179 34.76 27.20 -2.81
N LEU A 180 35.38 26.02 -2.96
CA LEU A 180 35.04 25.06 -4.01
C LEU A 180 33.72 24.29 -3.82
N GLY A 181 33.07 24.47 -2.66
CA GLY A 181 31.74 23.93 -2.39
C GLY A 181 31.70 22.61 -1.63
N LYS A 182 32.66 22.36 -0.72
CA LYS A 182 32.64 21.20 0.19
C LYS A 182 31.30 20.99 0.92
N THR A 183 30.63 22.07 1.32
CA THR A 183 29.29 22.00 1.94
C THR A 183 28.22 21.52 0.95
N ILE A 184 28.30 21.94 -0.32
CA ILE A 184 27.40 21.50 -1.38
C ILE A 184 27.61 20.02 -1.64
N GLU A 185 28.86 19.57 -1.78
CA GLU A 185 29.22 18.16 -1.96
C GLU A 185 28.71 17.30 -0.80
N ALA A 186 28.93 17.73 0.44
CA ALA A 186 28.41 17.03 1.62
C ALA A 186 26.87 16.94 1.61
N GLY A 187 26.18 18.01 1.23
CA GLY A 187 24.73 18.02 1.09
C GLY A 187 24.21 17.10 -0.03
N LEU A 188 24.90 17.07 -1.17
CA LEU A 188 24.58 16.17 -2.29
C LEU A 188 24.77 14.70 -1.90
N ILE A 189 25.87 14.37 -1.22
CA ILE A 189 26.13 13.02 -0.70
C ILE A 189 25.02 12.62 0.27
N LEU A 190 24.67 13.49 1.23
CA LEU A 190 23.61 13.21 2.19
C LEU A 190 22.25 13.00 1.50
N THR A 191 21.89 13.89 0.58
CA THR A 191 20.64 13.81 -0.19
C THR A 191 20.56 12.49 -0.96
N GLN A 192 21.65 12.07 -1.60
CA GLN A 192 21.69 10.81 -2.33
C GLN A 192 21.54 9.59 -1.39
N GLN A 193 22.15 9.61 -0.21
CA GLN A 193 22.03 8.53 0.78
C GLN A 193 20.61 8.42 1.36
N ILE A 194 19.95 9.56 1.60
CA ILE A 194 18.54 9.61 2.04
C ILE A 194 17.62 9.09 0.92
N PHE A 195 17.81 9.58 -0.31
CA PHE A 195 16.96 9.21 -1.44
C PHE A 195 17.06 7.71 -1.78
N ARG A 196 18.24 7.11 -1.62
CA ARG A 196 18.46 5.66 -1.78
C ARG A 196 17.99 4.83 -0.57
N GLY A 197 17.42 5.46 0.46
CA GLY A 197 16.94 4.78 1.67
C GLY A 197 18.05 4.19 2.56
N ARG A 198 19.31 4.59 2.37
CA ARG A 198 20.46 4.09 3.14
C ARG A 198 20.62 4.80 4.48
N VAL A 199 20.12 6.03 4.59
CA VAL A 199 20.20 6.86 5.80
C VAL A 199 18.83 7.43 6.11
N GLN A 200 18.39 7.28 7.36
CA GLN A 200 17.18 7.91 7.90
C GLN A 200 17.50 9.02 8.92
N ARG A 201 18.72 9.04 9.45
CA ARG A 201 19.17 9.99 10.46
C ARG A 201 20.58 10.46 10.12
N ALA A 202 20.81 11.77 10.21
CA ALA A 202 22.12 12.36 9.97
C ALA A 202 22.51 13.25 11.16
N LEU A 203 23.80 13.26 11.48
CA LEU A 203 24.40 14.16 12.46
C LEU A 203 25.41 15.03 11.73
N ILE A 204 25.23 16.35 11.82
CA ILE A 204 26.17 17.34 11.30
C ILE A 204 26.75 18.05 12.51
N ALA A 205 28.05 17.86 12.75
CA ALA A 205 28.77 18.53 13.83
C ALA A 205 29.51 19.74 13.26
N VAL A 206 29.13 20.93 13.71
CA VAL A 206 29.70 22.21 13.26
C VAL A 206 30.04 23.09 14.45
N PRO A 207 31.07 23.95 14.37
CA PRO A 207 31.32 25.01 15.34
C PRO A 207 30.12 25.95 15.46
N ASP A 208 29.90 26.51 16.66
CA ASP A 208 28.78 27.41 16.96
C ASP A 208 28.60 28.55 15.92
N PRO A 209 29.66 29.24 15.45
CA PRO A 209 29.51 30.31 14.45
C PRO A 209 28.97 29.88 13.08
N LEU A 210 29.08 28.59 12.74
CA LEU A 210 28.65 28.07 11.43
C LEU A 210 27.25 27.44 11.46
N LEU A 211 26.61 27.35 12.63
CA LEU A 211 25.33 26.66 12.80
C LEU A 211 24.25 27.22 11.86
N HIS A 212 24.09 28.54 11.83
CA HIS A 212 23.10 29.20 10.97
C HIS A 212 23.37 29.08 9.48
N GLN A 213 24.62 28.82 9.08
CA GLN A 213 24.95 28.61 7.66
C GLN A 213 24.53 27.21 7.17
N TRP A 214 24.41 26.25 8.08
CA TRP A 214 24.05 24.86 7.78
C TRP A 214 22.55 24.56 7.93
N LEU A 215 21.78 25.44 8.58
CA LEU A 215 20.32 25.36 8.69
C LEU A 215 19.62 25.99 7.48
#